data_AF-A0AAD5SPD5-F1
#
_entry.id   AF-A0AAD5SPD5-F1
#
_cell.length_a   1.000
_cell.length_b   1.000
_cell.length_c   1.000
_cell.angle_alpha   90.00
_cell.angle_beta   90.00
_cell.angle_gamma   90.00
#
_symmetry.space_group_name_H-M   'P 1'
#
loop_
_entity.id
_entity.type
_entity.pdbx_description
1 polymer ?
#
loop_
_entity_poly.entity_id
_entity_poly.type
_entity_poly.pdbx_seq_one_letter_code
_entity_poly.pdbx_strand_id
1 'polypeptide(L)'
;EVREECEKFGEVTNVILYDHSDDGVITVRFKDTAAATKCVEKNNGRFFGGRRIVSYLFDGKEKFKETKTAEQIQAEEEKRLAAFESWLEENH
;
A
#
# COMPACT_ATOMS: atom_id res chain seq x y z
N GLU A 1 12.53 5.27 3.49
CA GLU A 1 12.64 3.97 4.19
C GLU A 1 11.89 2.84 3.45
N VAL A 2 10.72 2.34 3.88
CA VAL A 2 10.08 1.17 3.24
C VAL A 2 9.51 1.47 1.85
N ARG A 3 8.75 2.56 1.69
CA ARG A 3 8.20 2.97 0.38
C ARG A 3 9.29 3.16 -0.66
N GLU A 4 10.37 3.83 -0.27
CA GLU A 4 11.47 4.23 -1.12
C GLU A 4 12.34 3.03 -1.56
N GLU A 5 12.54 2.05 -0.67
CA GLU A 5 13.16 0.77 -1.03
C GLU A 5 12.25 -0.04 -1.96
N CYS A 6 10.93 -0.01 -1.74
CA CYS A 6 9.95 -0.65 -2.60
C CYS A 6 9.88 0.00 -3.99
N GLU A 7 9.99 1.33 -4.08
CA GLU A 7 9.99 2.10 -5.34
C GLU A 7 11.15 1.73 -6.29
N LYS A 8 12.26 1.19 -5.77
CA LYS A 8 13.37 0.66 -6.59
C LYS A 8 12.98 -0.61 -7.36
N PHE A 9 11.96 -1.33 -6.91
CA PHE A 9 11.47 -2.55 -7.56
C PHE A 9 10.30 -2.28 -8.50
N GLY A 10 9.49 -1.25 -8.23
CA GLY A 10 8.43 -0.78 -9.10
C GLY A 10 7.55 0.28 -8.46
N GLU A 11 6.58 0.79 -9.21
CA GLU A 11 5.73 1.89 -8.79
C GLU A 11 4.79 1.46 -7.65
N VAL A 12 4.92 2.12 -6.49
CA VAL A 12 4.09 1.88 -5.31
C VAL A 12 2.88 2.80 -5.36
N THR A 13 1.68 2.23 -5.38
CA THR A 13 0.41 2.98 -5.44
C THR A 13 -0.11 3.32 -4.07
N ASN A 14 0.07 2.44 -3.08
CA ASN A 14 -0.44 2.68 -1.73
C ASN A 14 0.41 1.97 -0.68
N VAL A 15 0.62 2.61 0.46
CA VAL A 15 1.31 2.04 1.63
C VAL A 15 0.45 2.30 2.85
N ILE A 16 0.09 1.22 3.53
CA ILE A 16 -0.76 1.30 4.73
C ILE A 16 -0.02 0.67 5.90
N LEU A 17 0.12 1.45 6.97
CA LEU A 17 0.72 1.05 8.23
C LEU A 17 -0.39 0.81 9.26
N TYR A 18 -0.43 -0.38 9.82
CA TYR A 18 -1.39 -0.77 10.85
C TYR A 18 -0.78 -0.51 12.22
N ASP A 19 -0.99 0.70 12.74
CA ASP A 19 -0.50 1.13 14.06
C ASP A 19 -1.25 0.42 15.23
N HIS A 20 -2.46 -0.06 14.98
CA HIS A 20 -3.32 -0.67 16.01
C HIS A 20 -3.02 -2.16 16.27
N SER A 21 -1.95 -2.70 15.68
CA SER A 21 -1.51 -4.09 15.87
C SER A 21 -0.13 -4.07 16.53
N ASP A 22 0.02 -4.72 17.70
CA ASP A 22 1.27 -4.83 18.47
C ASP A 22 2.50 -5.27 17.64
N ASP A 23 2.26 -5.94 16.51
CA ASP A 23 3.29 -6.45 15.60
C ASP A 23 3.81 -5.44 14.57
N GLY A 24 3.15 -4.30 14.36
CA GLY A 24 3.58 -3.28 13.38
C GLY A 24 3.51 -3.79 11.93
N VAL A 25 2.30 -4.10 11.46
CA VAL A 25 2.08 -4.66 10.12
C VAL A 25 2.07 -3.53 9.07
N ILE A 26 2.68 -3.76 7.91
CA ILE A 26 2.69 -2.84 6.77
C ILE A 26 2.22 -3.57 5.53
N THR A 27 1.27 -2.98 4.81
CA THR A 27 0.83 -3.45 3.49
C THR A 27 1.27 -2.45 2.42
N VAL A 28 1.97 -2.95 1.40
CA VAL A 28 2.41 -2.15 0.25
C VAL A 28 1.72 -2.67 -1.00
N ARG A 29 1.04 -1.79 -1.74
CA ARG A 29 0.45 -2.06 -3.04
C ARG A 29 1.36 -1.55 -4.14
N PHE A 30 1.63 -2.42 -5.10
CA PHE A 30 2.35 -2.09 -6.32
C PHE A 30 1.38 -1.98 -7.48
N LYS A 31 1.75 -1.18 -8.47
CA LYS A 31 1.08 -1.10 -9.78
C LYS A 31 1.28 -2.36 -10.60
N ASP A 32 2.50 -2.91 -10.57
CA ASP A 32 2.87 -4.12 -11.29
C ASP A 32 2.98 -5.32 -10.35
N THR A 33 2.36 -6.44 -10.74
CA THR A 33 2.44 -7.71 -10.01
C THR A 33 3.88 -8.25 -10.01
N ALA A 34 4.62 -8.06 -11.09
CA ALA A 34 6.02 -8.47 -11.19
C ALA A 34 6.93 -7.72 -10.21
N ALA A 35 6.63 -6.44 -9.92
CA ALA A 35 7.35 -5.66 -8.93
C ALA A 35 7.06 -6.15 -7.51
N ALA A 36 5.80 -6.48 -7.22
CA ALA A 36 5.39 -7.05 -5.92
C ALA A 36 6.13 -8.36 -5.62
N THR A 37 6.22 -9.28 -6.58
CA THR A 37 6.93 -10.56 -6.40
C THR A 37 8.41 -10.35 -6.07
N LYS A 38 9.09 -9.49 -6.84
CA LYS A 38 10.50 -9.17 -6.60
C LYS A 38 10.73 -8.53 -5.24
N CYS A 39 9.84 -7.63 -4.83
CA CYS A 39 9.92 -6.98 -3.53
C CYS A 39 9.77 -8.00 -2.39
N VAL A 40 8.82 -8.93 -2.51
CA VAL A 40 8.61 -10.00 -1.53
C VAL A 40 9.83 -10.90 -1.42
N GLU A 41 10.39 -11.37 -2.53
CA GLU A 41 11.59 -12.22 -2.51
C GLU A 41 12.80 -11.53 -1.89
N LYS A 42 12.90 -10.21 -2.02
CA LYS A 42 14.03 -9.42 -1.49
C LYS A 42 13.85 -8.99 -0.03
N ASN A 43 12.63 -8.71 0.39
CA ASN A 43 12.35 -8.27 1.77
C ASN A 43 12.03 -9.42 2.71
N ASN A 44 11.60 -10.58 2.19
CA ASN A 44 11.27 -11.72 3.02
C ASN A 44 12.54 -12.26 3.73
N GLY A 45 12.55 -12.18 5.06
CA GLY A 45 13.65 -12.68 5.88
C GLY A 45 14.77 -11.69 6.13
N ARG A 46 14.65 -10.41 5.71
CA ARG A 46 15.63 -9.37 6.07
C ARG A 46 15.37 -8.85 7.50
N PHE A 47 16.39 -8.27 8.13
CA PHE A 47 16.26 -7.58 9.40
C PHE A 47 15.94 -6.09 9.18
N PHE A 48 14.91 -5.59 9.84
CA PHE A 48 14.50 -4.19 9.86
C PHE A 48 14.32 -3.74 11.31
N GLY A 49 15.02 -2.68 11.73
CA GLY A 49 14.90 -2.14 13.10
C GLY A 49 15.21 -3.15 14.22
N GLY A 50 16.09 -4.13 13.98
CA GLY A 50 16.42 -5.18 14.95
C GLY A 50 15.41 -6.33 15.04
N ARG A 51 14.36 -6.33 14.21
CA ARG A 51 13.39 -7.43 14.07
C ARG A 51 13.48 -8.05 12.68
N ARG A 52 13.16 -9.33 12.55
CA ARG A 52 13.11 -10.01 11.26
C ARG A 52 11.74 -9.77 10.63
N ILE A 53 11.73 -9.22 9.41
CA ILE A 53 10.48 -9.03 8.66
C ILE A 53 10.16 -10.25 7.81
N VAL A 54 8.87 -10.55 7.67
CA VAL A 54 8.34 -11.57 6.77
C VAL A 54 7.52 -10.84 5.72
N SER A 55 7.79 -11.14 4.45
CA SER A 55 7.07 -10.57 3.31
C SER A 55 6.51 -11.73 2.51
N TYR A 56 5.26 -11.60 2.06
CA TYR A 56 4.62 -12.58 1.21
C TYR A 56 3.75 -11.87 0.18
N LEU A 57 3.52 -12.52 -0.95
CA LEU A 57 2.63 -11.97 -1.96
C LEU A 57 1.20 -12.14 -1.48
N PHE A 58 0.45 -11.05 -1.48
CA PHE A 58 -0.95 -11.09 -1.10
C PHE A 58 -1.78 -11.69 -2.23
N ASP A 59 -2.19 -12.95 -2.09
CA ASP A 59 -2.89 -13.75 -3.12
C ASP A 59 -4.37 -13.34 -3.35
N GLY A 60 -4.79 -12.18 -2.81
CA GLY A 60 -6.17 -11.69 -2.97
C GLY A 60 -7.24 -12.48 -2.21
N LYS A 61 -6.87 -13.52 -1.46
CA LYS A 61 -7.81 -14.39 -0.70
C LYS A 61 -7.73 -14.27 0.81
N GLU A 62 -6.68 -13.66 1.38
CA GLU A 62 -6.57 -13.50 2.83
C GLU A 62 -7.14 -12.17 3.29
N LYS A 63 -8.35 -12.21 3.86
CA LYS A 63 -9.00 -11.04 4.47
C LYS A 63 -8.25 -10.67 5.76
N PHE A 64 -7.14 -9.94 5.65
CA PHE A 64 -6.68 -9.14 6.78
C PHE A 64 -7.72 -8.04 7.01
N LYS A 65 -8.21 -7.93 8.24
CA LYS A 65 -9.17 -6.92 8.66
C LYS A 65 -8.50 -5.54 8.58
N GLU A 66 -8.47 -4.98 7.38
CA GLU A 66 -8.36 -3.54 7.20
C GLU A 66 -9.69 -3.00 6.70
N THR A 67 -10.13 -1.93 7.35
CA THR A 67 -11.49 -1.43 7.34
C THR A 67 -11.91 -0.80 6.00
N LYS A 68 -11.04 -0.74 4.98
CA LYS A 68 -11.40 -0.27 3.63
C LYS A 68 -10.69 -1.06 2.53
N THR A 69 -11.48 -1.65 1.61
CA THR A 69 -10.96 -2.35 0.43
C THR A 69 -10.33 -1.37 -0.57
N ALA A 70 -9.49 -1.90 -1.47
CA ALA A 70 -8.85 -1.13 -2.55
C ALA A 70 -9.87 -0.31 -3.36
N GLU A 71 -11.02 -0.91 -3.64
CA GLU A 71 -12.13 -0.29 -4.36
C GLU A 71 -12.75 0.86 -3.56
N GLN A 72 -12.77 0.78 -2.23
CA GLN A 72 -13.27 1.86 -1.38
C GLN A 72 -12.29 3.03 -1.32
N ILE A 73 -10.99 2.78 -1.38
CA ILE A 73 -9.97 3.83 -1.45
C ILE A 73 -10.04 4.51 -2.82
N GLN A 74 -10.13 3.72 -3.90
CA GLN A 74 -10.28 4.23 -5.26
C GLN A 74 -11.54 5.10 -5.41
N ALA A 75 -12.68 4.63 -4.88
CA ALA A 75 -13.94 5.36 -4.92
C ALA A 75 -13.93 6.63 -4.04
N GLU A 76 -13.15 6.67 -2.96
CA GLU A 76 -12.99 7.84 -2.10
C GLU A 76 -12.07 8.88 -2.76
N GLU A 77 -10.99 8.45 -3.42
CA GLU A 77 -10.15 9.33 -4.26
C GLU A 77 -10.94 9.93 -5.42
N GLU A 78 -11.76 9.13 -6.10
CA GLU A 78 -12.59 9.59 -7.22
C GLU A 78 -13.62 10.64 -6.77
N LYS A 79 -14.25 10.42 -5.61
CA LYS A 79 -15.13 11.43 -4.99
C LYS A 79 -14.40 12.71 -4.61
N ARG A 80 -13.17 12.60 -4.12
CA ARG A 80 -12.35 13.76 -3.76
C ARG A 80 -11.90 14.54 -4.99
N LEU A 81 -11.56 13.86 -6.08
CA LEU A 81 -11.23 14.45 -7.38
C LEU A 81 -12.43 15.21 -7.97
N ALA A 82 -13.62 14.59 -7.99
CA ALA A 82 -14.84 15.24 -8.47
C ALA A 82 -15.24 16.47 -7.62
N ALA A 83 -15.07 16.40 -6.30
CA ALA A 83 -15.31 17.55 -5.43
C ALA A 83 -14.32 18.70 -5.68
N PHE A 84 -13.08 18.38 -6.05
CA PHE A 84 -12.08 19.37 -6.41
C PHE A 84 -12.36 20.02 -7.78
N GLU A 85 -12.83 19.26 -8.77
CA GLU A 85 -13.28 19.80 -10.06
C GLU A 85 -14.43 20.80 -9.89
N SER A 86 -15.44 20.44 -9.09
CA SER A 86 -16.56 21.35 -8.81
C SER A 86 -16.11 22.64 -8.09
N TRP A 87 -15.10 22.56 -7.21
CA TRP A 87 -14.55 23.74 -6.52
C TRP A 87 -13.75 24.66 -7.45
N LEU A 88 -13.04 24.09 -8.45
CA LEU A 88 -12.32 24.86 -9.46
C LEU A 88 -13.26 25.62 -10.41
N GLU A 89 -14.39 25.00 -10.77
CA GLU A 89 -15.40 25.65 -11.60
C GLU A 89 -16.17 26.75 -10.84
N GLU A 90 -16.35 26.61 -9.53
CA GLU A 90 -17.06 27.58 -8.70
C GLU A 90 -16.21 28.79 -8.27
N ASN A 91 -14.86 28.70 -8.39
CA ASN A 91 -13.93 29.80 -8.10
C ASN A 91 -13.35 30.51 -9.35
N HIS A 92 -14.01 30.37 -10.49
CA HIS A 92 -13.73 31.12 -11.73
C HIS A 92 -14.96 31.95 -12.15
#